data_AF-A0A1I5CGF9-F1
#
_entry.id   AF-A0A1I5CGF9-F1
#
_cell.length_a   1.000
_cell.length_b   1.000
_cell.length_c   1.000
_cell.angle_alpha   90.00
_cell.angle_beta   90.00
_cell.angle_gamma   90.00
#
_symmetry.space_group_name_H-M   'P 1'
#
loop_
_entity.id
_entity.type
_entity.pdbx_description
1 polymer ?
#
loop_
_entity_poly.entity_id
_entity_poly.type
_entity_poly.pdbx_seq_one_letter_code
_entity_poly.pdbx_strand_id
1 'polypeptide(L)'
;MKKILIPVLLCSLWACKKETPDPAPPPPEIPDLVVTVWDATKWDVAHPKGTITPDAKVELFASKKDLLEAKPAYTATADQSGKALFENVVPGKYFIFASRGDMVNIWTDANGNTMVSDTLFQSETEIKNPQTPLQSGAMPGDFRFKDLNGDMIINANDVADVTSLSYDLRKDGITTVNVIIGYKSNSKATLYTTTDQIETALGTITSNIAVTHNRLAILDGVLSDDADCSVITNWCDYDKFTFNASTDGTSNIWVAYINNIVALNKMLLSLQQISGDHAALTAQIRAYRAFAYLDLHTYFGQLPIIKNANIGADLKRASWEETRAFIKTELNAVLPVLPVIAPANSTGRATSYVAHMLLARLAFQESDVESLIAHTDAVIDSKAFELVDYSTVFTNSSNHEIIWTLPLLNTQESFFTSYFVRNGVVFKFFPVIRYTEAWLLKGYGKAMSNDLAGTRDAINTIRARSKTSGSDPKNMDEAIAALGSLYKDELYREGFRYAFLVLTNQAEKVLTDKGYKDHHRYLPIPVSVLELYPNMTQNAGY
;
A
#
# COMPACT_ATOMS: atom_id res chain seq x y z
N MET A 1 65.89 16.83 -78.20
CA MET A 1 65.53 15.45 -77.82
C MET A 1 64.95 15.52 -76.40
N LYS A 2 63.71 15.14 -76.03
CA LYS A 2 62.75 14.14 -76.52
C LYS A 2 61.29 14.59 -76.22
N LYS A 3 60.43 14.32 -77.21
CA LYS A 3 59.03 13.84 -77.19
C LYS A 3 57.88 14.65 -76.56
N ILE A 4 57.06 15.12 -77.51
CA ILE A 4 55.61 15.38 -77.54
C ILE A 4 54.78 14.34 -76.76
N LEU A 5 53.72 14.79 -76.07
CA LEU A 5 52.44 14.07 -75.99
C LEU A 5 51.26 15.07 -75.85
N ILE A 6 50.24 14.86 -76.68
CA ILE A 6 49.03 15.67 -76.89
C ILE A 6 47.91 15.15 -75.97
N PRO A 7 47.13 15.99 -75.27
CA PRO A 7 45.90 15.54 -74.64
C PRO A 7 44.75 15.54 -75.66
N VAL A 8 44.10 14.38 -75.77
CA VAL A 8 42.93 14.13 -76.62
C VAL A 8 41.70 14.82 -76.00
N LEU A 9 41.10 15.76 -76.73
CA LEU A 9 39.72 16.22 -76.47
C LEU A 9 38.76 15.26 -77.19
N LEU A 10 38.01 14.47 -76.42
CA LEU A 10 36.85 13.73 -76.95
C LEU A 10 35.61 14.62 -76.88
N CYS A 11 35.07 14.96 -78.05
CA CYS A 11 33.68 15.37 -78.21
C CYS A 11 32.75 14.22 -77.84
N SER A 12 31.74 14.47 -77.01
CA SER A 12 30.54 13.63 -76.92
C SER A 12 29.31 14.51 -77.13
N LEU A 13 28.52 14.09 -78.12
CA LEU A 13 27.33 14.74 -78.65
C LEU A 13 26.27 15.00 -77.57
N TRP A 14 25.73 16.22 -77.56
CA TRP A 14 24.48 16.54 -76.88
C TRP A 14 23.31 15.99 -77.71
N ALA A 15 22.68 14.93 -77.22
CA ALA A 15 21.37 14.50 -77.67
C ALA A 15 20.33 14.99 -76.65
N CYS A 16 19.50 15.97 -77.03
CA CYS A 16 18.31 16.35 -76.28
C CYS A 16 17.35 15.16 -76.21
N LYS A 17 17.33 14.42 -75.10
CA LYS A 17 16.16 13.62 -74.71
C LYS A 17 15.16 14.56 -74.04
N LYS A 18 13.94 14.64 -74.57
CA LYS A 18 12.80 15.17 -73.82
C LYS A 18 12.63 14.29 -72.58
N GLU A 19 12.86 14.85 -71.40
CA GLU A 19 12.41 14.26 -70.15
C GLU A 19 10.88 14.25 -70.17
N THR A 20 10.28 13.07 -70.21
CA THR A 20 8.89 12.90 -69.80
C THR A 20 8.83 13.21 -68.30
N PRO A 21 7.89 14.04 -67.84
CA PRO A 21 7.72 14.27 -66.40
C PRO A 21 7.52 12.93 -65.72
N ASP A 22 8.22 12.68 -64.61
CA ASP A 22 7.90 11.56 -63.74
C ASP A 22 6.38 11.60 -63.43
N PRO A 23 5.68 10.47 -63.49
CA PRO A 23 4.28 10.43 -63.09
C PRO A 23 4.17 11.01 -61.68
N ALA A 24 3.27 11.98 -61.50
CA ALA A 24 2.99 12.54 -60.19
C ALA A 24 2.77 11.38 -59.21
N PRO A 25 3.29 11.46 -57.97
CA PRO A 25 3.01 10.47 -56.95
C PRO A 25 1.49 10.25 -56.90
N PRO A 26 1.01 8.99 -56.82
CA PRO A 26 -0.41 8.76 -56.64
C PRO A 26 -0.90 9.63 -55.46
N PRO A 27 -2.10 10.23 -55.57
CA PRO A 27 -2.68 10.97 -54.45
C PRO A 27 -2.63 10.07 -53.21
N PRO A 28 -2.26 10.61 -52.02
CA PRO A 28 -2.28 9.79 -50.81
C PRO A 28 -3.66 9.14 -50.68
N GLU A 29 -3.68 7.80 -50.58
CA GLU A 29 -4.93 7.07 -50.38
C GLU A 29 -5.59 7.60 -49.11
N ILE A 30 -6.87 7.95 -49.21
CA ILE A 30 -7.62 8.49 -48.08
C ILE A 30 -7.99 7.29 -47.20
N PRO A 31 -7.56 7.24 -45.93
CA PRO A 31 -7.84 6.09 -45.07
C PRO A 31 -9.33 5.94 -44.78
N ASP A 32 -9.83 4.71 -44.75
CA ASP A 32 -11.22 4.39 -44.38
C ASP A 32 -11.45 4.60 -42.87
N LEU A 33 -10.42 4.32 -42.08
CA LEU A 33 -10.42 4.50 -40.63
C LEU A 33 -9.09 5.09 -40.14
N VAL A 34 -9.21 6.12 -39.30
CA VAL A 34 -8.09 6.70 -38.55
C VAL A 34 -8.36 6.51 -37.06
N VAL A 35 -7.49 5.75 -36.39
CA VAL A 35 -7.55 5.58 -34.93
C VAL A 35 -6.44 6.40 -34.29
N THR A 36 -6.81 7.41 -33.50
CA THR A 36 -5.85 8.17 -32.69
C THR A 36 -5.75 7.56 -31.30
N VAL A 37 -4.53 7.18 -30.88
CA VAL A 37 -4.26 6.50 -29.61
C VAL A 37 -3.66 7.47 -28.59
N TRP A 38 -4.25 7.51 -27.40
CA TRP A 38 -3.85 8.33 -26.27
C TRP A 38 -3.39 7.45 -25.10
N ASP A 39 -2.25 7.77 -24.48
CA ASP A 39 -1.73 7.08 -23.30
C ASP A 39 -2.18 7.82 -22.04
N ALA A 40 -3.15 7.22 -21.35
CA ALA A 40 -3.73 7.74 -20.12
C ALA A 40 -2.74 7.81 -18.95
N THR A 41 -1.63 7.07 -18.99
CA THR A 41 -0.61 7.11 -17.93
C THR A 41 0.14 8.43 -17.89
N LYS A 42 0.03 9.23 -18.97
CA LYS A 42 0.56 10.58 -19.10
C LYS A 42 -0.52 11.66 -18.91
N TRP A 43 -1.58 11.33 -18.18
CA TRP A 43 -2.63 12.29 -17.83
C TRP A 43 -2.11 13.39 -16.90
N ASP A 44 -2.56 14.61 -17.17
CA ASP A 44 -2.54 15.73 -16.24
C ASP A 44 -3.75 16.65 -16.53
N VAL A 45 -3.91 17.72 -15.77
CA VAL A 45 -5.04 18.66 -15.92
C VAL A 45 -5.08 19.34 -17.30
N ALA A 46 -3.92 19.56 -17.94
CA ALA A 46 -3.83 20.12 -19.28
C ALA A 46 -4.05 19.05 -20.38
N HIS A 47 -3.84 17.78 -20.05
CA HIS A 47 -3.95 16.62 -20.93
C HIS A 47 -4.99 15.62 -20.41
N PRO A 48 -6.30 15.91 -20.54
CA PRO A 48 -7.38 15.14 -19.89
C PRO A 48 -7.55 13.69 -20.40
N LYS A 49 -6.92 13.33 -21.52
CA LYS A 49 -6.84 11.96 -22.08
C LYS A 49 -5.44 11.35 -21.96
N GLY A 50 -4.49 12.10 -21.39
CA GLY A 50 -3.07 11.86 -21.50
C GLY A 50 -2.50 12.36 -22.83
N THR A 51 -1.39 11.76 -23.27
CA THR A 51 -0.64 12.21 -24.44
C THR A 51 -0.83 11.29 -25.64
N ILE A 52 -0.71 11.85 -26.84
CA ILE A 52 -0.66 11.08 -28.08
C ILE A 52 0.46 10.03 -28.01
N THR A 53 0.17 8.82 -28.51
CA THR A 53 1.05 7.67 -28.33
C THR A 53 1.45 7.02 -29.64
N PRO A 54 2.71 7.21 -30.08
CA PRO A 54 3.25 6.48 -31.20
C PRO A 54 3.51 5.01 -30.85
N ASP A 55 3.68 4.19 -31.88
CA ASP A 55 4.04 2.78 -31.80
C ASP A 55 3.01 1.88 -31.09
N ALA A 56 1.82 2.40 -30.79
CA ALA A 56 0.69 1.60 -30.32
C ALA A 56 0.19 0.69 -31.45
N LYS A 57 0.01 -0.59 -31.14
CA LYS A 57 -0.62 -1.56 -32.05
C LYS A 57 -2.12 -1.40 -31.98
N VAL A 58 -2.78 -1.24 -33.12
CA VAL A 58 -4.24 -1.16 -33.24
C VAL A 58 -4.74 -2.32 -34.10
N GLU A 59 -5.74 -3.03 -33.59
CA GLU A 59 -6.27 -4.25 -34.17
C GLU A 59 -7.80 -4.15 -34.30
N LEU A 60 -8.31 -4.53 -35.48
CA LEU A 60 -9.73 -4.58 -35.78
C LEU A 60 -10.18 -6.04 -35.76
N PHE A 61 -11.14 -6.38 -34.90
CA PHE A 61 -11.73 -7.72 -34.84
C PHE A 61 -13.15 -7.69 -35.37
N ALA A 62 -13.49 -8.62 -36.27
CA ALA A 62 -14.82 -8.70 -36.89
C ALA A 62 -15.85 -9.41 -35.99
N SER A 63 -15.39 -10.22 -35.03
CA SER A 63 -16.25 -10.95 -34.10
C SER A 63 -15.65 -11.04 -32.70
N LYS A 64 -16.51 -11.27 -31.68
CA LYS A 64 -16.08 -11.53 -30.29
C LYS A 64 -15.15 -12.75 -30.21
N LYS A 65 -15.43 -13.78 -31.01
CA LYS A 65 -14.59 -14.98 -31.09
C LYS A 65 -13.18 -14.63 -31.56
N ASP A 66 -13.07 -13.80 -32.59
CA ASP A 66 -11.78 -13.39 -33.14
C ASP A 66 -10.96 -12.59 -32.13
N LEU A 67 -11.61 -11.73 -31.33
CA LEU A 67 -10.96 -11.01 -30.23
C LEU A 67 -10.41 -11.97 -29.18
N LEU A 68 -11.22 -12.91 -28.70
CA LEU A 68 -10.82 -13.88 -27.67
C LEU A 68 -9.72 -14.85 -28.15
N GLU A 69 -9.68 -15.14 -29.45
CA GLU A 69 -8.64 -15.97 -30.08
C GLU A 69 -7.43 -15.15 -30.59
N ALA A 70 -7.42 -13.83 -30.37
CA ALA A 70 -6.40 -12.90 -30.86
C ALA A 70 -6.13 -13.00 -32.38
N LYS A 71 -7.20 -13.12 -33.18
CA LYS A 71 -7.18 -13.17 -34.65
C LYS A 71 -7.73 -11.89 -35.29
N PRO A 72 -6.94 -10.81 -35.40
CA PRO A 72 -7.43 -9.56 -35.99
C PRO A 72 -7.73 -9.73 -37.49
N ALA A 73 -8.77 -9.05 -37.98
CA ALA A 73 -9.04 -8.90 -39.40
C ALA A 73 -8.10 -7.87 -40.05
N TYR A 74 -7.72 -6.83 -39.32
CA TYR A 74 -6.77 -5.81 -39.75
C TYR A 74 -5.89 -5.38 -38.58
N THR A 75 -4.66 -4.96 -38.88
CA THR A 75 -3.71 -4.43 -37.90
C THR A 75 -3.00 -3.23 -38.48
N ALA A 76 -2.83 -2.18 -37.68
CA ALA A 76 -2.01 -1.02 -38.01
C ALA A 76 -1.20 -0.60 -36.76
N THR A 77 -0.13 0.14 -36.98
CA THR A 77 0.67 0.72 -35.89
C THR A 77 0.53 2.23 -35.92
N ALA A 78 0.36 2.85 -34.76
CA ALA A 78 0.24 4.29 -34.64
C ALA A 78 1.55 4.99 -35.04
N ASP A 79 1.45 5.99 -35.92
CA ASP A 79 2.57 6.80 -36.36
C ASP A 79 3.06 7.79 -35.27
N GLN A 80 4.00 8.68 -35.62
CA GLN A 80 4.53 9.69 -34.70
C GLN A 80 3.50 10.73 -34.23
N SER A 81 2.36 10.83 -34.93
CA SER A 81 1.19 11.61 -34.51
C SER A 81 0.17 10.77 -33.73
N GLY A 82 0.54 9.54 -33.35
CA GLY A 82 -0.28 8.56 -32.64
C GLY A 82 -1.49 8.08 -33.43
N LYS A 83 -1.44 8.15 -34.77
CA LYS A 83 -2.53 7.74 -35.65
C LYS A 83 -2.20 6.41 -36.31
N ALA A 84 -3.07 5.43 -36.11
CA ALA A 84 -3.08 4.19 -36.88
C ALA A 84 -4.06 4.35 -38.05
N LEU A 85 -3.54 4.23 -39.27
CA LEU A 85 -4.30 4.40 -40.51
C LEU A 85 -4.68 3.03 -41.07
N PHE A 86 -5.94 2.86 -41.44
CA PHE A 86 -6.43 1.66 -42.10
C PHE A 86 -7.02 2.01 -43.45
N GLU A 87 -6.61 1.26 -44.46
CA GLU A 87 -7.00 1.40 -45.86
C GLU A 87 -7.68 0.11 -46.33
N ASN A 88 -8.63 0.24 -47.25
CA ASN A 88 -9.38 -0.87 -47.86
C ASN A 88 -10.12 -1.75 -46.83
N VAL A 89 -10.67 -1.14 -45.78
CA VAL A 89 -11.41 -1.85 -44.73
C VAL A 89 -12.83 -2.14 -45.22
N VAL A 90 -13.21 -3.42 -45.23
CA VAL A 90 -14.57 -3.82 -45.60
C VAL A 90 -15.59 -3.20 -44.62
N PRO A 91 -16.62 -2.47 -45.10
CA PRO A 91 -17.65 -1.89 -44.24
C PRO A 91 -18.32 -2.94 -43.34
N GLY A 92 -18.52 -2.61 -42.07
CA GLY A 92 -19.03 -3.55 -41.08
C GLY A 92 -18.79 -3.09 -39.65
N LYS A 93 -19.16 -3.94 -38.69
CA LYS A 93 -18.90 -3.72 -37.26
C LYS A 93 -17.58 -4.32 -36.85
N TYR A 94 -16.75 -3.54 -36.17
CA TYR A 94 -15.45 -3.99 -35.65
C TYR A 94 -15.25 -3.62 -34.19
N PHE A 95 -14.51 -4.45 -33.46
CA PHE A 95 -13.91 -4.12 -32.18
C PHE A 95 -12.54 -3.51 -32.41
N ILE A 96 -12.31 -2.32 -31.88
CA ILE A 96 -11.02 -1.65 -31.96
C ILE A 96 -10.27 -1.92 -30.66
N PHE A 97 -9.27 -2.78 -30.73
CA PHE A 97 -8.34 -3.04 -29.63
C PHE A 97 -7.04 -2.29 -29.91
N ALA A 98 -6.61 -1.45 -28.97
CA ALA A 98 -5.33 -0.76 -29.04
C ALA A 98 -4.47 -1.17 -27.86
N SER A 99 -3.18 -1.38 -28.10
CA SER A 99 -2.23 -1.77 -27.05
C SER A 99 -0.85 -1.16 -27.24
N ARG A 100 -0.14 -0.96 -26.12
CA ARG A 100 1.30 -0.64 -26.08
C ARG A 100 1.90 -1.22 -24.81
N GLY A 101 2.68 -2.29 -24.96
CA GLY A 101 3.06 -3.11 -23.80
C GLY A 101 1.81 -3.64 -23.10
N ASP A 102 1.71 -3.45 -21.81
CA ASP A 102 0.56 -3.88 -21.00
C ASP A 102 -0.62 -2.89 -20.98
N MET A 103 -0.45 -1.70 -21.60
CA MET A 103 -1.51 -0.71 -21.70
C MET A 103 -2.49 -1.12 -22.79
N VAL A 104 -3.78 -1.14 -22.45
CA VAL A 104 -4.87 -1.54 -23.35
C VAL A 104 -6.09 -0.64 -23.15
N ASN A 105 -7.03 -0.67 -24.09
CA ASN A 105 -8.32 0.04 -23.97
C ASN A 105 -9.50 -0.87 -23.57
N ILE A 106 -9.31 -2.19 -23.59
CA ILE A 106 -10.33 -3.20 -23.26
C ILE A 106 -9.69 -4.28 -22.39
N TRP A 107 -10.37 -4.69 -21.32
CA TRP A 107 -9.90 -5.73 -20.39
C TRP A 107 -10.89 -6.89 -20.29
N THR A 108 -10.99 -7.68 -21.35
CA THR A 108 -11.92 -8.81 -21.41
C THR A 108 -11.52 -9.95 -20.46
N ASP A 109 -12.52 -10.56 -19.81
CA ASP A 109 -12.38 -11.87 -19.17
C ASP A 109 -12.37 -13.01 -20.22
N ALA A 110 -12.26 -14.26 -19.76
CA ALA A 110 -12.27 -15.44 -20.63
C ALA A 110 -13.58 -15.63 -21.42
N ASN A 111 -14.65 -14.99 -20.98
CA ASN A 111 -15.97 -15.02 -21.62
C ASN A 111 -16.20 -13.79 -22.52
N GLY A 112 -15.24 -12.86 -22.62
CA GLY A 112 -15.36 -11.63 -23.38
C GLY A 112 -16.24 -10.56 -22.73
N ASN A 113 -16.44 -10.61 -21.42
CA ASN A 113 -17.03 -9.50 -20.67
C ASN A 113 -15.94 -8.52 -20.25
N THR A 114 -16.25 -7.23 -20.27
CA THR A 114 -15.34 -6.15 -19.89
C THR A 114 -16.08 -5.07 -19.14
N MET A 115 -15.38 -4.36 -18.26
CA MET A 115 -15.89 -3.09 -17.74
C MET A 115 -15.89 -2.07 -18.89
N VAL A 116 -16.94 -1.25 -18.96
CA VAL A 116 -17.07 -0.20 -19.97
C VAL A 116 -16.54 1.10 -19.40
N SER A 117 -15.48 1.65 -19.99
CA SER A 117 -14.92 2.95 -19.59
C SER A 117 -15.26 4.03 -20.60
N ASP A 118 -15.52 5.24 -20.11
CA ASP A 118 -15.85 6.38 -20.98
C ASP A 118 -14.74 7.42 -21.09
N THR A 119 -14.04 7.67 -19.98
CA THR A 119 -12.97 8.68 -19.86
C THR A 119 -12.13 8.39 -18.62
N LEU A 120 -11.23 9.30 -18.25
CA LEU A 120 -10.50 9.29 -17.00
C LEU A 120 -11.17 10.21 -15.97
N PHE A 121 -11.02 9.92 -14.68
CA PHE A 121 -11.33 10.88 -13.61
C PHE A 121 -10.42 12.10 -13.72
N GLN A 122 -10.97 13.30 -13.67
CA GLN A 122 -10.23 14.54 -13.88
C GLN A 122 -9.84 15.24 -12.57
N SER A 123 -10.47 14.89 -11.44
CA SER A 123 -10.16 15.50 -10.14
C SER A 123 -10.65 14.67 -8.96
N GLU A 124 -10.12 14.94 -7.77
CA GLU A 124 -10.65 14.35 -6.53
C GLU A 124 -12.08 14.81 -6.23
N THR A 125 -12.43 16.05 -6.60
CA THR A 125 -13.78 16.60 -6.42
C THR A 125 -14.80 15.80 -7.23
N GLU A 126 -14.45 15.38 -8.43
CA GLU A 126 -15.27 14.47 -9.24
C GLU A 126 -15.45 13.13 -8.54
N ILE A 127 -14.36 12.50 -8.09
CA ILE A 127 -14.39 11.18 -7.44
C ILE A 127 -15.22 11.20 -6.15
N LYS A 128 -15.13 12.27 -5.37
CA LYS A 128 -15.84 12.43 -4.09
C LYS A 128 -17.28 12.94 -4.24
N ASN A 129 -17.72 13.24 -5.47
CA ASN A 129 -19.08 13.73 -5.70
C ASN A 129 -20.10 12.60 -5.43
N PRO A 130 -21.11 12.79 -4.56
CA PRO A 130 -22.13 11.77 -4.29
C PRO A 130 -22.94 11.31 -5.50
N GLN A 131 -22.93 12.05 -6.61
CA GLN A 131 -23.59 11.69 -7.87
C GLN A 131 -22.68 10.92 -8.83
N THR A 132 -21.43 10.67 -8.45
CA THR A 132 -20.49 9.84 -9.22
C THR A 132 -20.48 8.44 -8.62
N PRO A 133 -20.68 7.37 -9.41
CA PRO A 133 -20.61 6.01 -8.92
C PRO A 133 -19.29 5.76 -8.17
N LEU A 134 -19.39 5.09 -7.01
CA LEU A 134 -18.27 4.80 -6.15
C LEU A 134 -17.35 3.77 -6.82
N GLN A 135 -16.21 4.24 -7.32
CA GLN A 135 -15.12 3.38 -7.78
C GLN A 135 -14.04 3.30 -6.71
N SER A 136 -14.02 2.20 -5.96
CA SER A 136 -13.16 2.04 -4.80
C SER A 136 -11.67 2.22 -5.12
N GLY A 137 -11.04 3.19 -4.45
CA GLY A 137 -9.62 3.50 -4.59
C GLY A 137 -9.24 4.21 -5.90
N ALA A 138 -10.21 4.79 -6.63
CA ALA A 138 -9.93 5.63 -7.78
C ALA A 138 -9.17 6.90 -7.39
N MET A 139 -8.26 7.32 -8.26
CA MET A 139 -7.56 8.60 -8.20
C MET A 139 -7.72 9.37 -9.52
N PRO A 140 -7.47 10.69 -9.55
CA PRO A 140 -7.40 11.43 -10.81
C PRO A 140 -6.46 10.76 -11.81
N GLY A 141 -6.87 10.67 -13.06
CA GLY A 141 -6.18 9.95 -14.14
C GLY A 141 -6.53 8.47 -14.28
N ASP A 142 -7.25 7.86 -13.32
CA ASP A 142 -7.77 6.50 -13.48
C ASP A 142 -8.95 6.45 -14.46
N PHE A 143 -9.13 5.31 -15.14
CA PHE A 143 -10.31 5.08 -15.96
C PHE A 143 -11.58 5.14 -15.12
N ARG A 144 -12.57 5.87 -15.60
CA ARG A 144 -13.91 5.96 -15.04
C ARG A 144 -14.80 4.94 -15.72
N PHE A 145 -15.19 3.92 -14.98
CA PHE A 145 -16.10 2.89 -15.46
C PHE A 145 -17.56 3.32 -15.32
N LYS A 146 -18.40 2.84 -16.25
CA LYS A 146 -19.84 3.01 -16.19
C LYS A 146 -20.44 2.08 -15.14
N ASP A 147 -21.33 2.63 -14.33
CA ASP A 147 -22.28 1.85 -13.53
C ASP A 147 -23.38 1.32 -14.46
N LEU A 148 -23.41 0.00 -14.65
CA LEU A 148 -24.31 -0.65 -15.60
C LEU A 148 -25.58 -1.17 -14.93
N ASN A 149 -25.56 -1.41 -13.62
CA ASN A 149 -26.69 -1.94 -12.88
C ASN A 149 -27.46 -0.85 -12.11
N GLY A 150 -26.91 0.37 -12.01
CA GLY A 150 -27.53 1.54 -11.39
C GLY A 150 -27.46 1.56 -9.86
N ASP A 151 -26.56 0.78 -9.24
CA ASP A 151 -26.42 0.69 -7.79
C ASP A 151 -25.47 1.74 -7.19
N MET A 152 -24.89 2.61 -8.03
CA MET A 152 -23.91 3.64 -7.67
C MET A 152 -22.58 3.08 -7.12
N ILE A 153 -22.26 1.81 -7.36
CA ILE A 153 -21.04 1.15 -6.89
C ILE A 153 -20.39 0.37 -8.03
N ILE A 154 -19.23 0.82 -8.49
CA ILE A 154 -18.48 0.11 -9.54
C ILE A 154 -17.88 -1.18 -8.98
N ASN A 155 -18.35 -2.33 -9.47
CA ASN A 155 -17.92 -3.66 -9.04
C ASN A 155 -17.97 -4.72 -10.16
N ALA A 156 -17.89 -6.01 -9.81
CA ALA A 156 -17.87 -7.11 -10.77
C ALA A 156 -19.20 -7.30 -11.52
N ASN A 157 -20.29 -6.69 -11.04
CA ASN A 157 -21.59 -6.69 -11.70
C ASN A 157 -21.68 -5.63 -12.82
N ASP A 158 -20.70 -4.73 -12.94
CA ASP A 158 -20.64 -3.65 -13.95
C ASP A 158 -19.80 -4.04 -15.17
N VAL A 159 -20.04 -5.26 -15.66
CA VAL A 159 -19.41 -5.77 -16.87
C VAL A 159 -20.44 -5.91 -17.98
N ALA A 160 -20.05 -5.49 -19.18
CA ALA A 160 -20.83 -5.70 -20.39
C ALA A 160 -20.12 -6.71 -21.29
N ASP A 161 -20.90 -7.38 -22.13
CA ASP A 161 -20.34 -8.09 -23.28
C ASP A 161 -19.58 -7.09 -24.16
N VAL A 162 -18.34 -7.43 -24.57
CA VAL A 162 -17.48 -6.58 -25.41
C VAL A 162 -18.15 -6.17 -26.73
N THR A 163 -19.18 -6.90 -27.18
CA THR A 163 -19.99 -6.55 -28.35
C THR A 163 -20.62 -5.15 -28.25
N SER A 164 -20.84 -4.64 -27.03
CA SER A 164 -21.33 -3.28 -26.77
C SER A 164 -20.35 -2.17 -27.16
N LEU A 165 -19.07 -2.49 -27.41
CA LEU A 165 -18.00 -1.54 -27.75
C LEU A 165 -17.66 -1.49 -29.25
N SER A 166 -18.51 -2.05 -30.12
CA SER A 166 -18.26 -2.10 -31.57
C SER A 166 -18.40 -0.73 -32.26
N TYR A 167 -17.65 -0.52 -33.33
CA TYR A 167 -17.74 0.64 -34.21
C TYR A 167 -18.29 0.24 -35.59
N ASP A 168 -19.26 1.01 -36.10
CA ASP A 168 -19.83 0.85 -37.45
C ASP A 168 -18.99 1.61 -38.49
N LEU A 169 -18.22 0.88 -39.30
CA LEU A 169 -17.48 1.45 -40.43
C LEU A 169 -18.36 1.52 -41.68
N ARG A 170 -18.45 2.71 -42.27
CA ARG A 170 -19.27 3.00 -43.46
C ARG A 170 -18.39 3.14 -44.70
N LYS A 171 -19.00 2.92 -45.87
CA LYS A 171 -18.32 2.99 -47.17
C LYS A 171 -17.97 4.41 -47.61
N ASP A 172 -18.73 5.41 -47.14
CA ASP A 172 -18.67 6.77 -47.67
C ASP A 172 -18.16 7.75 -46.60
N GLY A 173 -16.85 7.78 -46.39
CA GLY A 173 -16.17 8.79 -45.58
C GLY A 173 -15.14 8.24 -44.60
N ILE A 174 -14.24 9.12 -44.14
CA ILE A 174 -13.21 8.79 -43.15
C ILE A 174 -13.87 8.60 -41.79
N THR A 175 -13.82 7.40 -41.24
CA THR A 175 -14.19 7.19 -39.83
C THR A 175 -12.99 7.59 -38.96
N THR A 176 -13.18 8.47 -37.98
CA THR A 176 -12.13 8.81 -37.01
C THR A 176 -12.54 8.36 -35.62
N VAL A 177 -11.70 7.55 -34.97
CA VAL A 177 -11.92 7.04 -33.61
C VAL A 177 -10.78 7.50 -32.70
N ASN A 178 -11.12 7.90 -31.48
CA ASN A 178 -10.14 8.16 -30.43
C ASN A 178 -10.19 7.01 -29.44
N VAL A 179 -9.04 6.42 -29.16
CA VAL A 179 -8.89 5.34 -28.18
C VAL A 179 -7.92 5.79 -27.10
N ILE A 180 -8.31 5.57 -25.85
CA ILE A 180 -7.45 5.80 -24.69
C ILE A 180 -6.96 4.42 -24.22
N ILE A 181 -5.66 4.23 -24.16
CA ILE A 181 -5.01 3.04 -23.60
C ILE A 181 -4.41 3.36 -22.24
N GLY A 182 -4.38 2.36 -21.36
CA GLY A 182 -3.70 2.43 -20.07
C GLY A 182 -3.95 1.17 -19.26
N TYR A 183 -3.93 1.31 -17.94
CA TYR A 183 -4.23 0.24 -17.00
C TYR A 183 -5.62 0.46 -16.39
N LYS A 184 -6.29 -0.60 -15.89
CA LYS A 184 -7.58 -0.46 -15.17
C LYS A 184 -7.53 0.62 -14.09
N SER A 185 -6.39 0.74 -13.41
CA SER A 185 -6.04 1.88 -12.56
C SER A 185 -4.62 2.33 -12.90
N ASN A 186 -4.53 3.43 -13.66
CA ASN A 186 -3.26 4.07 -14.01
C ASN A 186 -2.52 4.49 -12.75
N SER A 187 -3.23 5.08 -11.78
CA SER A 187 -2.68 5.53 -10.51
C SER A 187 -2.10 4.41 -9.66
N LYS A 188 -2.49 3.14 -9.87
CA LYS A 188 -1.84 1.99 -9.23
C LYS A 188 -0.64 1.51 -10.03
N ALA A 189 -0.72 1.55 -11.35
CA ALA A 189 0.29 0.96 -12.24
C ALA A 189 1.48 1.88 -12.60
N THR A 190 1.37 3.20 -12.44
CA THR A 190 2.45 4.15 -12.77
C THR A 190 3.36 4.47 -11.58
N LEU A 191 4.50 5.12 -11.78
CA LEU A 191 5.30 5.70 -10.70
C LEU A 191 4.97 7.19 -10.53
N TYR A 192 5.23 7.74 -9.34
CA TYR A 192 5.16 9.18 -9.12
C TYR A 192 6.32 9.88 -9.83
N THR A 193 6.09 11.11 -10.29
CA THR A 193 7.08 11.88 -11.06
C THR A 193 7.65 13.07 -10.30
N THR A 194 7.05 13.46 -9.17
CA THR A 194 7.52 14.56 -8.33
C THR A 194 7.53 14.18 -6.85
N THR A 195 8.35 14.87 -6.05
CA THR A 195 8.36 14.72 -4.58
C THR A 195 7.04 15.13 -3.95
N ASP A 196 6.37 16.18 -4.46
CA ASP A 196 5.11 16.67 -3.91
C ASP A 196 3.98 15.63 -4.02
N GLN A 197 3.95 14.88 -5.13
CA GLN A 197 3.03 13.75 -5.29
C GLN A 197 3.30 12.66 -4.26
N ILE A 198 4.58 12.38 -3.98
CA ILE A 198 4.99 11.38 -2.99
C ILE A 198 4.66 11.84 -1.57
N GLU A 199 4.88 13.10 -1.23
CA GLU A 199 4.53 13.65 0.08
C GLU A 199 3.03 13.62 0.33
N THR A 200 2.23 14.01 -0.68
CA THR A 200 0.76 13.91 -0.64
C THR A 200 0.32 12.46 -0.44
N ALA A 201 0.88 11.53 -1.21
CA ALA A 201 0.57 10.13 -1.09
C ALA A 201 1.00 9.55 0.26
N LEU A 202 2.16 9.95 0.80
CA LEU A 202 2.62 9.53 2.13
C LEU A 202 1.68 10.01 3.25
N GLY A 203 1.11 11.22 3.14
CA GLY A 203 0.09 11.71 4.08
C GLY A 203 -1.17 10.83 4.08
N THR A 204 -1.63 10.43 2.89
CA THR A 204 -2.76 9.49 2.74
C THR A 204 -2.43 8.11 3.32
N ILE A 205 -1.26 7.55 3.00
CA ILE A 205 -0.84 6.24 3.52
C ILE A 205 -0.64 6.27 5.04
N THR A 206 -0.11 7.36 5.59
CA THR A 206 -0.02 7.57 7.04
C THR A 206 -1.38 7.47 7.71
N SER A 207 -2.40 8.09 7.13
CA SER A 207 -3.78 8.06 7.63
C SER A 207 -4.39 6.65 7.49
N ASN A 208 -4.13 5.96 6.40
CA ASN A 208 -4.58 4.57 6.21
C ASN A 208 -3.95 3.62 7.22
N ILE A 209 -2.64 3.74 7.44
CA ILE A 209 -1.91 2.97 8.47
C ILE A 209 -2.47 3.27 9.86
N ALA A 210 -2.79 4.53 10.16
CA ALA A 210 -3.43 4.89 11.43
C ALA A 210 -4.75 4.14 11.64
N VAL A 211 -5.62 4.10 10.61
CA VAL A 211 -6.88 3.36 10.68
C VAL A 211 -6.65 1.86 10.85
N THR A 212 -5.71 1.28 10.11
CA THR A 212 -5.40 -0.15 10.23
C THR A 212 -4.84 -0.49 11.61
N HIS A 213 -3.94 0.35 12.14
CA HIS A 213 -3.36 0.17 13.47
C HIS A 213 -4.41 0.29 14.59
N ASN A 214 -5.33 1.26 14.51
CA ASN A 214 -6.42 1.37 15.48
C ASN A 214 -7.31 0.12 15.48
N ARG A 215 -7.61 -0.45 14.30
CA ARG A 215 -8.34 -1.72 14.20
C ARG A 215 -7.56 -2.87 14.79
N LEU A 216 -6.24 -2.90 14.59
CA LEU A 216 -5.36 -3.92 15.17
C LEU A 216 -5.30 -3.80 16.70
N ALA A 217 -5.26 -2.60 17.26
CA ALA A 217 -5.31 -2.39 18.71
C ALA A 217 -6.65 -2.87 19.31
N ILE A 218 -7.77 -2.60 18.63
CA ILE A 218 -9.08 -3.17 19.02
C ILE A 218 -9.04 -4.70 18.97
N LEU A 219 -8.42 -5.28 17.94
CA LEU A 219 -8.28 -6.75 17.80
C LEU A 219 -7.51 -7.35 18.95
N ASP A 220 -6.36 -6.77 19.25
CA ASP A 220 -5.52 -7.16 20.36
C ASP A 220 -6.29 -7.09 21.68
N GLY A 221 -7.04 -6.01 21.92
CA GLY A 221 -7.88 -5.87 23.11
C GLY A 221 -8.93 -6.96 23.25
N VAL A 222 -9.65 -7.26 22.17
CA VAL A 222 -10.71 -8.28 22.17
C VAL A 222 -10.14 -9.70 22.26
N LEU A 223 -8.97 -9.95 21.69
CA LEU A 223 -8.26 -11.23 21.83
C LEU A 223 -7.63 -11.41 23.23
N SER A 224 -7.50 -10.33 24.00
CA SER A 224 -6.90 -10.36 25.34
C SER A 224 -7.94 -10.18 26.45
N ASP A 225 -7.45 -9.91 27.65
CA ASP A 225 -8.23 -9.62 28.86
C ASP A 225 -8.46 -8.11 29.07
N ASP A 226 -8.31 -7.29 28.02
CA ASP A 226 -8.54 -5.84 28.02
C ASP A 226 -9.94 -5.44 27.51
N ALA A 227 -10.53 -6.26 26.63
CA ALA A 227 -11.87 -6.06 26.11
C ALA A 227 -12.55 -7.39 25.77
N ASP A 228 -13.86 -7.30 25.60
CA ASP A 228 -14.71 -8.41 25.16
C ASP A 228 -15.72 -7.92 24.12
N CYS A 229 -16.56 -8.83 23.64
CA CYS A 229 -17.57 -8.49 22.64
C CYS A 229 -18.75 -7.68 23.19
N SER A 230 -18.84 -7.40 24.50
CA SER A 230 -19.82 -6.44 25.03
C SER A 230 -19.42 -5.00 24.71
N VAL A 231 -18.11 -4.74 24.56
CA VAL A 231 -17.56 -3.44 24.16
C VAL A 231 -17.64 -3.27 22.65
N ILE A 232 -17.30 -4.33 21.89
CA ILE A 232 -17.28 -4.33 20.41
C ILE A 232 -18.09 -5.52 19.90
N THR A 233 -19.39 -5.30 19.71
CA THR A 233 -20.39 -6.36 19.44
C THR A 233 -20.16 -7.17 18.18
N ASN A 234 -19.55 -6.58 17.14
CA ASN A 234 -19.29 -7.27 15.88
C ASN A 234 -18.06 -8.21 15.92
N TRP A 235 -17.38 -8.32 17.06
CA TRP A 235 -16.07 -9.00 17.19
C TRP A 235 -16.15 -10.22 18.14
N CYS A 236 -17.36 -10.76 18.35
CA CYS A 236 -17.61 -11.95 19.18
C CYS A 236 -16.77 -13.17 18.80
N ASP A 237 -16.48 -13.36 17.51
CA ASP A 237 -15.70 -14.51 17.06
C ASP A 237 -14.24 -14.45 17.55
N TYR A 238 -13.69 -13.24 17.71
CA TYR A 238 -12.36 -13.05 18.28
C TYR A 238 -12.38 -13.22 19.79
N ASP A 239 -13.40 -12.66 20.46
CA ASP A 239 -13.59 -12.78 21.90
C ASP A 239 -13.72 -14.24 22.36
N LYS A 240 -14.32 -15.09 21.52
CA LYS A 240 -14.58 -16.50 21.80
C LYS A 240 -13.63 -17.47 21.09
N PHE A 241 -12.60 -16.95 20.41
CA PHE A 241 -11.66 -17.76 19.62
C PHE A 241 -12.34 -18.74 18.64
N THR A 242 -13.44 -18.30 18.00
CA THR A 242 -14.16 -19.05 16.95
C THR A 242 -13.90 -18.54 15.53
N PHE A 243 -13.06 -17.51 15.38
CA PHE A 243 -12.64 -16.97 14.09
C PHE A 243 -11.82 -17.96 13.26
N ASN A 244 -11.78 -17.75 11.94
CA ASN A 244 -11.02 -18.55 10.98
C ASN A 244 -10.48 -17.68 9.82
N ALA A 245 -9.87 -18.31 8.82
CA ALA A 245 -9.26 -17.62 7.68
C ALA A 245 -10.25 -16.81 6.81
N SER A 246 -11.55 -17.04 6.94
CA SER A 246 -12.61 -16.32 6.24
C SER A 246 -13.24 -15.21 7.07
N THR A 247 -12.82 -14.99 8.32
CA THR A 247 -13.38 -13.93 9.16
C THR A 247 -12.89 -12.55 8.69
N ASP A 248 -13.82 -11.63 8.45
CA ASP A 248 -13.53 -10.35 7.78
C ASP A 248 -12.52 -9.46 8.52
N GLY A 249 -12.55 -9.43 9.85
CA GLY A 249 -11.69 -8.53 10.65
C GLY A 249 -10.19 -8.74 10.39
N THR A 250 -9.72 -10.00 10.42
CA THR A 250 -8.32 -10.38 10.14
C THR A 250 -7.96 -10.15 8.68
N SER A 251 -8.87 -10.52 7.76
CA SER A 251 -8.73 -10.29 6.33
C SER A 251 -8.52 -8.81 6.00
N ASN A 252 -9.37 -7.95 6.55
CA ASN A 252 -9.33 -6.51 6.34
C ASN A 252 -8.03 -5.88 6.85
N ILE A 253 -7.53 -6.30 8.02
CA ILE A 253 -6.28 -5.79 8.58
C ILE A 253 -5.10 -6.23 7.71
N TRP A 254 -5.01 -7.51 7.37
CA TRP A 254 -3.93 -8.05 6.55
C TRP A 254 -3.85 -7.35 5.19
N VAL A 255 -4.97 -7.33 4.46
CA VAL A 255 -5.05 -6.73 3.13
C VAL A 255 -4.74 -5.23 3.18
N ALA A 256 -5.22 -4.51 4.19
CA ALA A 256 -4.94 -3.09 4.34
C ALA A 256 -3.43 -2.80 4.53
N TYR A 257 -2.75 -3.54 5.43
CA TYR A 257 -1.31 -3.36 5.59
C TYR A 257 -0.51 -3.76 4.34
N ILE A 258 -0.86 -4.85 3.66
CA ILE A 258 -0.20 -5.25 2.41
C ILE A 258 -0.37 -4.17 1.32
N ASN A 259 -1.56 -3.61 1.17
CA ASN A 259 -1.80 -2.51 0.23
C ASN A 259 -0.97 -1.27 0.59
N ASN A 260 -0.88 -0.91 1.87
CA ASN A 260 -0.03 0.19 2.34
C ASN A 260 1.46 -0.08 2.06
N ILE A 261 1.94 -1.31 2.28
CA ILE A 261 3.33 -1.71 1.98
C ILE A 261 3.64 -1.55 0.49
N VAL A 262 2.74 -2.02 -0.38
CA VAL A 262 2.89 -1.88 -1.84
C VAL A 262 2.92 -0.40 -2.26
N ALA A 263 2.07 0.44 -1.67
CA ALA A 263 2.08 1.87 -1.92
C ALA A 263 3.39 2.54 -1.47
N LEU A 264 3.94 2.16 -0.30
CA LEU A 264 5.24 2.65 0.17
C LEU A 264 6.39 2.17 -0.74
N ASN A 265 6.34 0.94 -1.25
CA ASN A 265 7.31 0.45 -2.24
C ASN A 265 7.27 1.27 -3.52
N LYS A 266 6.07 1.58 -4.01
CA LYS A 266 5.89 2.44 -5.18
C LYS A 266 6.52 3.82 -4.97
N MET A 267 6.36 4.43 -3.79
CA MET A 267 7.02 5.70 -3.47
C MET A 267 8.54 5.58 -3.52
N LEU A 268 9.12 4.52 -2.92
CA LEU A 268 10.57 4.29 -2.95
C LEU A 268 11.11 4.08 -4.36
N LEU A 269 10.41 3.31 -5.18
CA LEU A 269 10.75 3.11 -6.60
C LEU A 269 10.65 4.41 -7.39
N SER A 270 9.67 5.25 -7.08
CA SER A 270 9.50 6.57 -7.72
C SER A 270 10.66 7.51 -7.36
N LEU A 271 11.09 7.55 -6.10
CA LEU A 271 12.22 8.38 -5.66
C LEU A 271 13.52 8.01 -6.39
N GLN A 272 13.73 6.75 -6.75
CA GLN A 272 14.92 6.34 -7.53
C GLN A 272 14.98 6.99 -8.92
N GLN A 273 13.85 7.48 -9.45
CA GLN A 273 13.75 8.12 -10.76
C GLN A 273 13.71 9.65 -10.66
N ILE A 274 13.58 10.22 -9.46
CA ILE A 274 13.47 11.67 -9.24
C ILE A 274 14.83 12.20 -8.81
N SER A 275 15.36 13.18 -9.53
CA SER A 275 16.64 13.83 -9.18
C SER A 275 16.50 14.72 -7.93
N GLY A 276 17.48 14.66 -7.02
CA GLY A 276 17.56 15.54 -5.85
C GLY A 276 17.96 14.78 -4.59
N ASP A 277 18.08 15.47 -3.46
CA ASP A 277 18.21 14.82 -2.16
C ASP A 277 16.82 14.52 -1.59
N HIS A 278 16.56 13.24 -1.36
CA HIS A 278 15.31 12.73 -0.79
C HIS A 278 15.57 11.81 0.40
N ALA A 279 16.72 11.95 1.10
CA ALA A 279 17.09 11.08 2.22
C ALA A 279 16.06 11.09 3.36
N ALA A 280 15.59 12.28 3.77
CA ALA A 280 14.60 12.42 4.84
C ALA A 280 13.24 11.80 4.47
N LEU A 281 12.78 12.02 3.23
CA LEU A 281 11.54 11.44 2.72
C LEU A 281 11.63 9.91 2.60
N THR A 282 12.76 9.41 2.09
CA THR A 282 13.07 7.97 2.02
C THR A 282 13.03 7.35 3.41
N ALA A 283 13.61 8.02 4.41
CA ALA A 283 13.63 7.54 5.79
C ALA A 283 12.21 7.46 6.40
N GLN A 284 11.35 8.45 6.16
CA GLN A 284 9.95 8.39 6.60
C GLN A 284 9.21 7.20 5.96
N ILE A 285 9.32 7.03 4.63
CA ILE A 285 8.64 5.94 3.91
C ILE A 285 9.08 4.57 4.42
N ARG A 286 10.39 4.37 4.62
CA ARG A 286 10.95 3.11 5.15
C ARG A 286 10.56 2.86 6.61
N ALA A 287 10.48 3.90 7.45
CA ALA A 287 10.01 3.77 8.83
C ALA A 287 8.56 3.27 8.88
N TYR A 288 7.66 3.85 8.07
CA TYR A 288 6.27 3.37 7.96
C TYR A 288 6.17 1.95 7.39
N ARG A 289 7.02 1.59 6.42
CA ARG A 289 7.05 0.24 5.87
C ARG A 289 7.48 -0.77 6.93
N ALA A 290 8.52 -0.44 7.70
CA ALA A 290 8.96 -1.26 8.83
C ALA A 290 7.89 -1.40 9.91
N PHE A 291 7.19 -0.32 10.25
CA PHE A 291 6.09 -0.34 11.20
C PHE A 291 4.94 -1.25 10.74
N ALA A 292 4.48 -1.11 9.49
CA ALA A 292 3.45 -1.98 8.90
C ALA A 292 3.86 -3.46 8.90
N TYR A 293 5.13 -3.75 8.57
CA TYR A 293 5.67 -5.10 8.63
C TYR A 293 5.75 -5.63 10.06
N LEU A 294 6.18 -4.83 11.03
CA LEU A 294 6.28 -5.24 12.43
C LEU A 294 4.89 -5.55 13.01
N ASP A 295 3.90 -4.70 12.75
CA ASP A 295 2.51 -4.95 13.16
C ASP A 295 2.02 -6.27 12.55
N LEU A 296 2.10 -6.46 11.23
CA LEU A 296 1.72 -7.74 10.60
C LEU A 296 2.48 -8.93 11.19
N HIS A 297 3.78 -8.81 11.41
CA HIS A 297 4.63 -9.90 11.87
C HIS A 297 4.28 -10.33 13.28
N THR A 298 3.96 -9.36 14.14
CA THR A 298 3.57 -9.58 15.54
C THR A 298 2.37 -10.52 15.65
N TYR A 299 1.36 -10.33 14.78
CA TYR A 299 0.09 -11.03 14.91
C TYR A 299 -0.11 -12.17 13.92
N PHE A 300 0.47 -12.13 12.73
CA PHE A 300 0.29 -13.17 11.70
C PHE A 300 1.54 -14.04 11.48
N GLY A 301 2.67 -13.65 12.08
CA GLY A 301 3.91 -14.38 12.02
C GLY A 301 4.67 -14.22 10.71
N GLN A 302 5.05 -15.33 10.06
CA GLN A 302 5.89 -15.25 8.87
C GLN A 302 5.15 -14.57 7.70
N LEU A 303 5.80 -13.61 7.05
CA LEU A 303 5.22 -12.78 6.00
C LEU A 303 5.97 -12.92 4.68
N PRO A 304 5.34 -12.62 3.54
CA PRO A 304 6.07 -12.38 2.31
C PRO A 304 6.88 -11.07 2.37
N ILE A 305 8.09 -11.08 1.80
CA ILE A 305 8.89 -9.85 1.61
C ILE A 305 8.55 -9.25 0.25
N ILE A 306 7.79 -8.15 0.27
CA ILE A 306 7.29 -7.45 -0.91
C ILE A 306 8.09 -6.16 -1.05
N LYS A 307 8.90 -6.07 -2.10
CA LYS A 307 9.73 -4.89 -2.41
C LYS A 307 9.25 -4.09 -3.62
N ASN A 308 8.33 -4.66 -4.39
CA ASN A 308 7.85 -4.10 -5.65
C ASN A 308 6.52 -3.32 -5.45
N ALA A 309 6.18 -2.49 -6.44
CA ALA A 309 4.89 -1.79 -6.52
C ALA A 309 3.73 -2.69 -6.96
N ASN A 310 4.01 -3.94 -7.34
CA ASN A 310 3.02 -4.96 -7.70
C ASN A 310 3.40 -6.28 -7.03
N ILE A 311 2.40 -7.10 -6.73
CA ILE A 311 2.57 -8.42 -6.12
C ILE A 311 2.51 -9.47 -7.24
N GLY A 312 3.58 -10.27 -7.37
CA GLY A 312 3.63 -11.37 -8.33
C GLY A 312 2.81 -12.58 -7.90
N ALA A 313 2.37 -13.39 -8.85
CA ALA A 313 1.62 -14.61 -8.59
C ALA A 313 2.42 -15.67 -7.79
N ASP A 314 3.75 -15.54 -7.75
CA ASP A 314 4.68 -16.42 -7.05
C ASP A 314 4.87 -16.06 -5.56
N LEU A 315 4.08 -15.12 -5.03
CA LEU A 315 4.13 -14.68 -3.64
C LEU A 315 4.15 -15.86 -2.67
N LYS A 316 5.15 -15.88 -1.79
CA LYS A 316 5.32 -16.90 -0.76
C LYS A 316 5.82 -16.27 0.53
N ARG A 317 5.55 -16.93 1.65
CA ARG A 317 6.05 -16.51 2.97
C ARG A 317 7.58 -16.67 3.01
N ALA A 318 8.25 -15.66 3.56
CA ALA A 318 9.64 -15.78 3.97
C ALA A 318 9.72 -16.51 5.32
N SER A 319 10.91 -16.89 5.75
CA SER A 319 11.13 -17.39 7.12
C SER A 319 10.88 -16.30 8.17
N TRP A 320 10.84 -16.73 9.44
CA TRP A 320 10.78 -15.80 10.58
C TRP A 320 11.99 -14.88 10.59
N GLU A 321 13.17 -15.45 10.36
CA GLU A 321 14.46 -14.79 10.39
C GLU A 321 14.56 -13.76 9.26
N GLU A 322 14.14 -14.11 8.06
CA GLU A 322 14.14 -13.19 6.91
C GLU A 322 13.18 -12.01 7.10
N THR A 323 11.97 -12.27 7.63
CA THR A 323 10.99 -11.20 7.89
C THR A 323 11.52 -10.23 8.93
N ARG A 324 12.06 -10.75 10.04
CA ARG A 324 12.65 -9.94 11.11
C ARG A 324 13.90 -9.18 10.66
N ALA A 325 14.78 -9.83 9.89
CA ALA A 325 15.95 -9.19 9.31
C ALA A 325 15.59 -8.06 8.35
N PHE A 326 14.52 -8.21 7.57
CA PHE A 326 14.01 -7.13 6.72
C PHE A 326 13.57 -5.91 7.56
N ILE A 327 12.75 -6.12 8.59
CA ILE A 327 12.29 -5.04 9.50
C ILE A 327 13.49 -4.35 10.17
N LYS A 328 14.43 -5.14 10.71
CA LYS A 328 15.64 -4.64 11.38
C LYS A 328 16.52 -3.81 10.42
N THR A 329 16.67 -4.27 9.18
CA THR A 329 17.42 -3.55 8.13
C THR A 329 16.76 -2.23 7.75
N GLU A 330 15.42 -2.20 7.68
CA GLU A 330 14.67 -0.97 7.44
C GLU A 330 14.90 0.04 8.57
N LEU A 331 14.67 -0.37 9.82
CA LEU A 331 14.75 0.51 10.99
C LEU A 331 16.18 1.02 11.26
N ASN A 332 17.19 0.15 11.19
CA ASN A 332 18.59 0.55 11.43
C ASN A 332 19.07 1.58 10.40
N ALA A 333 18.64 1.45 9.15
CA ALA A 333 19.07 2.36 8.10
C ALA A 333 18.38 3.73 8.15
N VAL A 334 17.19 3.84 8.78
CA VAL A 334 16.51 5.13 8.96
C VAL A 334 16.89 5.82 10.26
N LEU A 335 17.32 5.07 11.29
CA LEU A 335 17.67 5.60 12.61
C LEU A 335 18.60 6.83 12.58
N PRO A 336 19.72 6.86 11.81
CA PRO A 336 20.59 8.03 11.77
C PRO A 336 20.07 9.18 10.89
N VAL A 337 19.00 8.97 10.12
CA VAL A 337 18.43 9.95 9.17
C VAL A 337 17.17 10.61 9.73
N LEU A 338 16.39 9.89 10.53
CA LEU A 338 15.18 10.41 11.13
C LEU A 338 15.51 11.53 12.13
N PRO A 339 14.68 12.58 12.20
CA PRO A 339 14.90 13.65 13.15
C PRO A 339 14.65 13.17 14.59
N VAL A 340 15.36 13.76 15.54
CA VAL A 340 15.15 13.52 16.99
C VAL A 340 13.83 14.13 17.45
N ILE A 341 13.47 15.29 16.92
CA ILE A 341 12.25 16.03 17.21
C ILE A 341 11.44 16.14 15.93
N ALA A 342 10.17 15.71 15.95
CA ALA A 342 9.28 15.90 14.82
C ALA A 342 9.03 17.42 14.60
N PRO A 343 9.00 17.91 13.34
CA PRO A 343 8.63 19.30 13.06
C PRO A 343 7.29 19.69 13.70
N ALA A 344 7.13 20.96 14.06
CA ALA A 344 5.85 21.47 14.54
C ALA A 344 4.73 21.17 13.50
N ASN A 345 3.54 20.80 13.98
CA ASN A 345 2.38 20.44 13.15
C ASN A 345 2.58 19.22 12.23
N SER A 346 3.50 18.29 12.56
CA SER A 346 3.76 17.08 11.76
C SER A 346 3.30 15.79 12.46
N THR A 347 2.06 15.77 12.95
CA THR A 347 1.45 14.59 13.59
C THR A 347 1.68 13.33 12.78
N GLY A 348 2.17 12.28 13.43
CA GLY A 348 2.48 11.00 12.81
C GLY A 348 3.90 10.87 12.27
N ARG A 349 4.68 11.93 12.02
CA ARG A 349 6.04 11.74 11.51
C ARG A 349 6.91 10.90 12.45
N ALA A 350 7.63 9.94 11.88
CA ALA A 350 8.52 9.08 12.65
C ALA A 350 9.79 9.86 13.05
N THR A 351 10.21 9.71 14.30
CA THR A 351 11.49 10.22 14.82
C THR A 351 12.47 9.07 15.02
N SER A 352 13.74 9.39 15.31
CA SER A 352 14.72 8.36 15.70
C SER A 352 14.25 7.56 16.93
N TYR A 353 13.55 8.19 17.89
CA TYR A 353 12.97 7.51 19.05
C TYR A 353 11.85 6.53 18.69
N VAL A 354 11.05 6.83 17.65
CA VAL A 354 10.09 5.87 17.10
C VAL A 354 10.84 4.65 16.57
N ALA A 355 11.90 4.84 15.78
CA ALA A 355 12.70 3.72 15.28
C ALA A 355 13.33 2.89 16.41
N HIS A 356 13.85 3.53 17.47
CA HIS A 356 14.33 2.83 18.67
C HIS A 356 13.24 1.97 19.31
N MET A 357 12.04 2.52 19.52
CA MET A 357 10.94 1.76 20.15
C MET A 357 10.42 0.62 19.27
N LEU A 358 10.38 0.79 17.94
CA LEU A 358 10.05 -0.30 17.02
C LEU A 358 11.12 -1.40 17.02
N LEU A 359 12.41 -1.04 17.11
CA LEU A 359 13.50 -2.00 17.28
C LEU A 359 13.44 -2.70 18.64
N ALA A 360 13.05 -2.00 19.71
CA ALA A 360 12.84 -2.60 21.03
C ALA A 360 11.70 -3.63 21.01
N ARG A 361 10.56 -3.33 20.37
CA ARG A 361 9.47 -4.29 20.16
C ARG A 361 9.94 -5.53 19.39
N LEU A 362 10.70 -5.35 18.31
CA LEU A 362 11.26 -6.45 17.54
C LEU A 362 12.26 -7.29 18.37
N ALA A 363 13.14 -6.63 19.12
CA ALA A 363 14.11 -7.29 20.00
C ALA A 363 13.41 -8.11 21.09
N PHE A 364 12.31 -7.60 21.65
CA PHE A 364 11.48 -8.34 22.60
C PHE A 364 10.88 -9.62 21.96
N GLN A 365 10.40 -9.55 20.71
CA GLN A 365 9.91 -10.72 19.98
C GLN A 365 11.03 -11.75 19.68
N GLU A 366 12.25 -11.26 19.46
CA GLU A 366 13.43 -12.09 19.21
C GLU A 366 14.04 -12.67 20.49
N SER A 367 13.56 -12.23 21.67
CA SER A 367 14.25 -12.44 22.94
C SER A 367 15.70 -11.93 22.94
N ASP A 368 16.00 -10.92 22.12
CA ASP A 368 17.30 -10.25 22.04
C ASP A 368 17.42 -9.22 23.17
N VAL A 369 17.89 -9.68 24.32
CA VAL A 369 17.97 -8.90 25.57
C VAL A 369 18.89 -7.70 25.44
N GLU A 370 20.02 -7.85 24.74
CA GLU A 370 21.00 -6.79 24.56
C GLU A 370 20.40 -5.64 23.74
N SER A 371 19.83 -5.95 22.58
CA SER A 371 19.19 -4.94 21.73
C SER A 371 17.98 -4.30 22.42
N LEU A 372 17.18 -5.08 23.15
CA LEU A 372 16.01 -4.57 23.88
C LEU A 372 16.41 -3.51 24.92
N ILE A 373 17.41 -3.79 25.73
CA ILE A 373 17.92 -2.85 26.74
C ILE A 373 18.55 -1.64 26.03
N ALA A 374 19.41 -1.86 25.03
CA ALA A 374 20.10 -0.77 24.33
C ALA A 374 19.12 0.23 23.67
N HIS A 375 18.07 -0.26 23.01
CA HIS A 375 17.09 0.62 22.36
C HIS A 375 16.18 1.33 23.35
N THR A 376 15.80 0.70 24.46
CA THR A 376 15.01 1.37 25.52
C THR A 376 15.85 2.38 26.29
N ASP A 377 17.12 2.10 26.55
CA ASP A 377 18.08 3.03 27.16
C ASP A 377 18.32 4.25 26.27
N ALA A 378 18.45 4.09 24.96
CA ALA A 378 18.58 5.21 24.03
C ALA A 378 17.41 6.22 24.12
N VAL A 379 16.20 5.74 24.45
CA VAL A 379 15.03 6.60 24.68
C VAL A 379 15.05 7.18 26.10
N ILE A 380 15.29 6.36 27.13
CA ILE A 380 15.24 6.76 28.55
C ILE A 380 16.38 7.72 28.95
N ASP A 381 17.57 7.50 28.41
CA ASP A 381 18.76 8.28 28.74
C ASP A 381 18.85 9.56 27.92
N SER A 382 18.09 9.68 26.83
CA SER A 382 17.97 10.92 26.05
C SER A 382 17.38 12.08 26.84
N LYS A 383 16.56 11.78 27.86
CA LYS A 383 15.73 12.75 28.61
C LYS A 383 14.83 13.61 27.73
N ALA A 384 14.53 13.16 26.50
CA ALA A 384 13.59 13.84 25.60
C ALA A 384 12.12 13.62 26.01
N PHE A 385 11.85 12.63 26.86
CA PHE A 385 10.52 12.26 27.35
C PHE A 385 10.53 12.10 28.87
N GLU A 386 9.36 12.25 29.48
CA GLU A 386 9.15 12.03 30.91
C GLU A 386 7.80 11.35 31.15
N LEU A 387 7.67 10.68 32.30
CA LEU A 387 6.38 10.15 32.74
C LEU A 387 5.56 11.33 33.29
N VAL A 388 4.48 11.70 32.62
CA VAL A 388 3.59 12.79 33.07
C VAL A 388 2.56 12.25 34.05
N ASP A 389 1.84 13.12 34.77
CA ASP A 389 0.75 12.69 35.64
C ASP A 389 -0.27 11.88 34.81
N TYR A 390 -0.58 10.66 35.27
CA TYR A 390 -1.43 9.73 34.53
C TYR A 390 -2.79 10.35 34.15
N SER A 391 -3.33 11.22 35.01
CA SER A 391 -4.61 11.91 34.78
C SER A 391 -4.59 12.86 33.58
N THR A 392 -3.41 13.30 33.12
CA THR A 392 -3.25 14.25 32.01
C THR A 392 -2.67 13.62 30.74
N VAL A 393 -2.14 12.39 30.79
CA VAL A 393 -1.52 11.68 29.65
C VAL A 393 -2.37 11.74 28.38
N PHE A 394 -3.68 11.51 28.51
CA PHE A 394 -4.58 11.40 27.35
C PHE A 394 -5.30 12.72 27.01
N THR A 395 -4.99 13.81 27.71
CA THR A 395 -5.64 15.11 27.49
C THR A 395 -5.00 15.94 26.37
N ASN A 396 -3.72 15.70 26.07
CA ASN A 396 -2.98 16.42 25.05
C ASN A 396 -1.94 15.48 24.41
N SER A 397 -1.99 15.27 23.09
CA SER A 397 -1.05 14.41 22.38
C SER A 397 0.37 14.96 22.28
N SER A 398 0.58 16.24 22.60
CA SER A 398 1.88 16.92 22.59
C SER A 398 2.58 16.95 23.96
N ASN A 399 2.10 16.18 24.93
CA ASN A 399 2.77 16.08 26.23
C ASN A 399 4.08 15.27 26.11
N HIS A 400 4.94 15.38 27.12
CA HIS A 400 6.28 14.78 27.12
C HIS A 400 6.33 13.25 27.28
N GLU A 401 5.19 12.56 27.42
CA GLU A 401 5.15 11.10 27.49
C GLU A 401 4.82 10.44 26.14
N ILE A 402 4.17 11.17 25.22
CA ILE A 402 3.80 10.61 23.92
C ILE A 402 5.03 10.60 23.01
N ILE A 403 5.55 9.41 22.72
CA ILE A 403 6.65 9.23 21.75
C ILE A 403 6.08 9.29 20.33
N TRP A 404 4.94 8.62 20.13
CA TRP A 404 4.31 8.58 18.82
C TRP A 404 2.79 8.45 18.88
N THR A 405 2.13 9.24 18.04
CA THR A 405 0.69 9.17 17.80
C THR A 405 0.45 9.34 16.31
N LEU A 406 -0.57 8.67 15.79
CA LEU A 406 -0.99 8.79 14.41
C LEU A 406 -2.27 9.64 14.29
N PRO A 407 -2.54 10.25 13.13
CA PRO A 407 -3.76 11.04 12.95
C PRO A 407 -5.02 10.18 13.06
N LEU A 408 -6.05 10.69 13.74
CA LEU A 408 -7.37 10.07 13.74
C LEU A 408 -8.21 10.62 12.57
N LEU A 409 -8.84 9.72 11.81
CA LEU A 409 -9.79 10.09 10.77
C LEU A 409 -11.21 10.17 11.35
N ASN A 410 -11.92 11.26 11.04
CA ASN A 410 -13.29 11.53 11.54
C ASN A 410 -14.28 10.39 11.28
N THR A 411 -14.11 9.63 10.19
CA THR A 411 -15.03 8.55 9.78
C THR A 411 -14.88 7.26 10.59
N GLN A 412 -13.82 7.12 11.39
CA GLN A 412 -13.59 5.95 12.27
C GLN A 412 -13.86 6.26 13.75
N GLU A 413 -14.34 7.48 14.06
CA GLU A 413 -14.58 7.88 15.44
C GLU A 413 -15.54 6.90 16.14
N SER A 414 -16.58 6.34 15.50
CA SER A 414 -17.59 5.55 16.23
C SER A 414 -17.06 4.29 16.93
N PHE A 415 -16.29 3.43 16.26
CA PHE A 415 -15.75 2.20 16.87
C PHE A 415 -14.61 2.52 17.83
N PHE A 416 -13.71 3.41 17.43
CA PHE A 416 -12.56 3.80 18.24
C PHE A 416 -12.99 4.52 19.53
N THR A 417 -13.93 5.46 19.44
CA THR A 417 -14.45 6.20 20.60
C THR A 417 -15.25 5.33 21.57
N SER A 418 -15.82 4.22 21.09
CA SER A 418 -16.49 3.23 21.97
C SER A 418 -15.48 2.33 22.69
N TYR A 419 -14.34 2.04 22.05
CA TYR A 419 -13.30 1.17 22.58
C TYR A 419 -12.38 1.89 23.58
N PHE A 420 -11.82 3.03 23.17
CA PHE A 420 -10.78 3.76 23.90
C PHE A 420 -11.40 4.81 24.84
N VAL A 421 -12.14 4.30 25.83
CA VAL A 421 -12.79 5.09 26.88
C VAL A 421 -12.08 4.82 28.21
N ARG A 422 -11.72 5.87 28.95
CA ARG A 422 -11.22 5.73 30.34
C ARG A 422 -12.06 6.58 31.27
N ASN A 423 -12.58 5.97 32.34
CA ASN A 423 -13.43 6.63 33.33
C ASN A 423 -14.60 7.41 32.70
N GLY A 424 -15.22 6.86 31.64
CA GLY A 424 -16.31 7.50 30.91
C GLY A 424 -15.90 8.65 29.98
N VAL A 425 -14.59 8.94 29.86
CA VAL A 425 -14.06 9.97 28.96
C VAL A 425 -13.60 9.33 27.66
N VAL A 426 -14.10 9.88 26.55
CA VAL A 426 -13.65 9.58 25.19
C VAL A 426 -12.47 10.49 24.84
N PHE A 427 -11.36 9.91 24.41
CA PHE A 427 -10.17 10.68 24.03
C PHE A 427 -10.07 10.91 22.52
N LYS A 428 -9.49 12.05 22.14
CA LYS A 428 -9.39 12.53 20.75
C LYS A 428 -8.06 12.19 20.07
N PHE A 429 -7.24 11.34 20.67
CA PHE A 429 -6.05 10.78 20.04
C PHE A 429 -5.76 9.39 20.62
N PHE A 430 -5.01 8.60 19.86
CA PHE A 430 -4.57 7.25 20.23
C PHE A 430 -3.04 7.18 20.21
N PRO A 431 -2.37 7.00 21.36
CA PRO A 431 -0.94 6.82 21.35
C PRO A 431 -0.58 5.47 20.71
N VAL A 432 0.40 5.48 19.81
CA VAL A 432 0.99 4.26 19.26
C VAL A 432 2.16 3.80 20.12
N ILE A 433 2.92 4.76 20.68
CA ILE A 433 4.08 4.52 21.53
C ILE A 433 4.15 5.62 22.61
N ARG A 434 4.33 5.23 23.87
CA ARG A 434 4.55 6.16 24.99
C ARG A 434 5.79 5.80 25.78
N TYR A 435 6.31 6.77 26.54
CA TYR A 435 7.47 6.60 27.38
C TYR A 435 7.29 5.53 28.46
N THR A 436 6.06 5.31 28.93
CA THR A 436 5.74 4.19 29.83
C THR A 436 6.08 2.83 29.23
N GLU A 437 5.86 2.64 27.93
CA GLU A 437 6.22 1.40 27.24
C GLU A 437 7.73 1.16 27.23
N ALA A 438 8.54 2.22 27.08
CA ALA A 438 10.00 2.12 27.14
C ALA A 438 10.47 1.57 28.49
N TRP A 439 9.88 2.04 29.60
CA TRP A 439 10.18 1.54 30.95
C TRP A 439 9.71 0.10 31.15
N LEU A 440 8.53 -0.26 30.65
CA LEU A 440 8.03 -1.63 30.73
C LEU A 440 8.93 -2.60 29.97
N LEU A 441 9.27 -2.27 28.72
CA LEU A 441 10.16 -3.07 27.88
C LEU A 441 11.58 -3.17 28.47
N LYS A 442 12.12 -2.08 29.04
CA LYS A 442 13.37 -2.12 29.79
C LYS A 442 13.27 -3.06 30.98
N GLY A 443 12.21 -2.97 31.77
CA GLY A 443 11.95 -3.86 32.90
C GLY A 443 11.93 -5.33 32.48
N TYR A 444 11.29 -5.67 31.36
CA TYR A 444 11.32 -7.03 30.81
C TYR A 444 12.71 -7.44 30.34
N GLY A 445 13.46 -6.58 29.65
CA GLY A 445 14.85 -6.87 29.29
C GLY A 445 15.74 -7.13 30.51
N LYS A 446 15.54 -6.38 31.60
CA LYS A 446 16.20 -6.63 32.89
C LYS A 446 15.78 -7.95 33.51
N ALA A 447 14.49 -8.30 33.47
CA ALA A 447 14.01 -9.59 33.96
C ALA A 447 14.62 -10.76 33.16
N MET A 448 14.67 -10.65 31.83
CA MET A 448 15.24 -11.65 30.92
C MET A 448 16.75 -11.83 31.08
N SER A 449 17.46 -10.80 31.56
CA SER A 449 18.88 -10.88 31.95
C SER A 449 19.09 -11.29 33.42
N ASN A 450 18.03 -11.69 34.12
CA ASN A 450 18.02 -12.05 35.54
C ASN A 450 18.50 -10.92 36.48
N ASP A 451 18.32 -9.66 36.06
CA ASP A 451 18.61 -8.45 36.84
C ASP A 451 17.37 -8.01 37.64
N LEU A 452 17.21 -8.56 38.84
CA LEU A 452 16.08 -8.24 39.72
C LEU A 452 16.09 -6.77 40.18
N ALA A 453 17.28 -6.18 40.41
CA ALA A 453 17.38 -4.80 40.84
C ALA A 453 16.92 -3.85 39.73
N GLY A 454 17.44 -4.01 38.51
CA GLY A 454 17.01 -3.22 37.35
C GLY A 454 15.52 -3.41 37.02
N THR A 455 15.00 -4.62 37.22
CA THR A 455 13.55 -4.89 37.07
C THR A 455 12.73 -4.10 38.09
N ARG A 456 13.12 -4.11 39.37
CA ARG A 456 12.46 -3.33 40.42
C ARG A 456 12.51 -1.84 40.15
N ASP A 457 13.63 -1.33 39.66
CA ASP A 457 13.80 0.09 39.35
C ASP A 457 12.79 0.55 38.29
N ALA A 458 12.59 -0.24 37.23
CA ALA A 458 11.59 0.04 36.21
C ALA A 458 10.16 0.01 36.77
N ILE A 459 9.82 -1.02 37.56
CA ILE A 459 8.51 -1.15 38.22
C ILE A 459 8.24 0.06 39.12
N ASN A 460 9.19 0.40 39.97
CA ASN A 460 9.03 1.47 40.97
C ASN A 460 8.98 2.84 40.33
N THR A 461 9.68 3.05 39.21
CA THR A 461 9.58 4.28 38.41
C THR A 461 8.16 4.50 37.90
N ILE A 462 7.52 3.45 37.38
CA ILE A 462 6.14 3.53 36.88
C ILE A 462 5.15 3.73 38.04
N ARG A 463 5.26 2.92 39.10
CA ARG A 463 4.39 3.01 40.29
C ARG A 463 4.44 4.37 40.96
N ALA A 464 5.64 4.96 41.05
CA ALA A 464 5.83 6.29 41.61
C ALA A 464 5.04 7.35 40.82
N ARG A 465 5.02 7.26 39.48
CA ARG A 465 4.17 8.14 38.66
C ARG A 465 2.69 7.86 38.89
N SER A 466 2.24 6.61 38.78
CA SER A 466 0.81 6.29 38.83
C SER A 466 0.21 6.36 40.22
N LYS A 467 1.03 6.65 41.25
CA LYS A 467 0.64 6.71 42.66
C LYS A 467 0.00 5.39 43.12
N THR A 468 0.42 4.29 42.50
CA THR A 468 -0.04 2.93 42.82
C THR A 468 0.84 2.36 43.94
N SER A 469 0.21 1.80 44.96
CA SER A 469 0.93 1.13 46.06
C SER A 469 1.18 -0.33 45.73
N GLY A 470 2.36 -0.83 46.09
CA GLY A 470 2.71 -2.23 45.93
C GLY A 470 4.02 -2.53 46.66
N SER A 471 4.13 -3.71 47.24
CA SER A 471 5.41 -4.17 47.79
C SER A 471 6.43 -4.36 46.67
N ASP A 472 7.69 -4.09 46.99
CA ASP A 472 8.80 -4.45 46.10
C ASP A 472 8.82 -5.97 45.88
N PRO A 473 8.82 -6.43 44.62
CA PRO A 473 8.92 -7.84 44.30
C PRO A 473 10.16 -8.48 44.91
N LYS A 474 10.05 -9.57 45.66
CA LYS A 474 11.18 -10.16 46.41
C LYS A 474 12.07 -11.08 45.56
N ASN A 475 11.53 -11.61 44.48
CA ASN A 475 12.18 -12.54 43.55
C ASN A 475 11.72 -12.25 42.11
N MET A 476 12.28 -12.98 41.13
CA MET A 476 11.98 -12.75 39.72
C MET A 476 10.54 -13.09 39.34
N ASP A 477 9.95 -14.12 39.92
CA ASP A 477 8.56 -14.51 39.64
C ASP A 477 7.59 -13.39 40.07
N GLU A 478 7.79 -12.83 41.27
CA GLU A 478 7.03 -11.66 41.74
C GLU A 478 7.27 -10.43 40.83
N ALA A 479 8.48 -10.26 40.29
CA ALA A 479 8.83 -9.11 39.46
C ALA A 479 8.18 -9.19 38.08
N ILE A 480 8.22 -10.37 37.45
CA ILE A 480 7.53 -10.65 36.17
C ILE A 480 6.02 -10.49 36.34
N ALA A 481 5.44 -11.00 37.43
CA ALA A 481 4.03 -10.81 37.72
C ALA A 481 3.67 -9.32 37.89
N ALA A 482 4.50 -8.55 38.60
CA ALA A 482 4.31 -7.11 38.77
C ALA A 482 4.40 -6.33 37.45
N LEU A 483 5.37 -6.64 36.58
CA LEU A 483 5.43 -6.06 35.23
C LEU A 483 4.19 -6.43 34.40
N GLY A 484 3.68 -7.66 34.54
CA GLY A 484 2.50 -8.12 33.81
C GLY A 484 1.23 -7.37 34.20
N SER A 485 1.09 -7.05 35.49
CA SER A 485 0.02 -6.17 36.00
C SER A 485 0.20 -4.73 35.51
N LEU A 486 1.40 -4.17 35.67
CA LEU A 486 1.67 -2.79 35.22
C LEU A 486 1.44 -2.63 33.72
N TYR A 487 1.82 -3.61 32.90
CA TYR A 487 1.54 -3.56 31.46
C TYR A 487 0.04 -3.42 31.21
N LYS A 488 -0.78 -4.25 31.87
CA LYS A 488 -2.25 -4.21 31.75
C LYS A 488 -2.81 -2.86 32.21
N ASP A 489 -2.40 -2.40 33.38
CA ASP A 489 -2.98 -1.22 34.02
C ASP A 489 -2.57 0.09 33.31
N GLU A 490 -1.31 0.16 32.88
CA GLU A 490 -0.74 1.38 32.31
C GLU A 490 -1.00 1.52 30.81
N LEU A 491 -1.02 0.40 30.06
CA LEU A 491 -1.24 0.37 28.61
C LEU A 491 -2.62 -0.19 28.22
N TYR A 492 -3.58 -0.17 29.15
CA TYR A 492 -4.93 -0.69 28.97
C TYR A 492 -5.56 -0.23 27.65
N ARG A 493 -5.90 -1.18 26.77
CA ARG A 493 -6.52 -0.91 25.45
C ARG A 493 -5.68 -0.03 24.51
N GLU A 494 -4.36 0.00 24.68
CA GLU A 494 -3.44 0.67 23.74
C GLU A 494 -2.85 -0.29 22.70
N GLY A 495 -3.25 -1.57 22.75
CA GLY A 495 -2.74 -2.63 21.90
C GLY A 495 -1.53 -3.35 22.49
N PHE A 496 -1.07 -4.38 21.78
CA PHE A 496 0.06 -5.25 22.15
C PHE A 496 -0.14 -6.06 23.45
N ARG A 497 -1.32 -6.05 24.10
CA ARG A 497 -1.63 -6.88 25.28
C ARG A 497 -1.74 -8.35 24.92
N TYR A 498 -2.47 -8.69 23.87
CA TYR A 498 -2.56 -10.07 23.36
C TYR A 498 -1.19 -10.57 22.91
N ALA A 499 -0.50 -9.78 22.09
CA ALA A 499 0.85 -10.10 21.64
C ALA A 499 1.80 -10.32 22.83
N PHE A 500 1.72 -9.46 23.85
CA PHE A 500 2.50 -9.58 25.08
C PHE A 500 2.20 -10.90 25.83
N LEU A 501 0.93 -11.26 26.00
CA LEU A 501 0.54 -12.53 26.64
C LEU A 501 1.08 -13.75 25.87
N VAL A 502 1.07 -13.67 24.54
CA VAL A 502 1.63 -14.70 23.66
C VAL A 502 3.16 -14.80 23.80
N LEU A 503 3.86 -13.67 23.74
CA LEU A 503 5.32 -13.62 23.80
C LEU A 503 5.87 -14.07 25.16
N THR A 504 5.11 -13.83 26.23
CA THR A 504 5.48 -14.24 27.59
C THR A 504 4.90 -15.59 28.02
N ASN A 505 4.29 -16.34 27.09
CA ASN A 505 3.66 -17.65 27.35
C ASN A 505 2.60 -17.61 28.47
N GLN A 506 1.87 -16.51 28.58
CA GLN A 506 0.77 -16.31 29.53
C GLN A 506 -0.61 -16.46 28.88
N ALA A 507 -0.69 -16.47 27.54
CA ALA A 507 -1.95 -16.52 26.79
C ALA A 507 -2.85 -17.69 27.19
N GLU A 508 -2.32 -18.91 27.27
CA GLU A 508 -3.12 -20.08 27.67
C GLU A 508 -3.72 -19.88 29.08
N LYS A 509 -2.91 -19.49 30.05
CA LYS A 509 -3.37 -19.25 31.43
C LYS A 509 -4.45 -18.16 31.51
N VAL A 510 -4.28 -17.06 30.78
CA VAL A 510 -5.14 -15.87 30.90
C VAL A 510 -6.41 -15.98 30.05
N LEU A 511 -6.35 -16.69 28.92
CA LEU A 511 -7.39 -16.67 27.89
C LEU A 511 -8.08 -18.04 27.70
N THR A 512 -7.79 -19.04 28.55
CA THR A 512 -8.45 -20.36 28.51
C THR A 512 -9.97 -20.25 28.52
N ASP A 513 -10.53 -19.40 29.39
CA ASP A 513 -11.99 -19.25 29.52
C ASP A 513 -12.64 -18.62 28.28
N LYS A 514 -11.85 -17.93 27.46
CA LYS A 514 -12.26 -17.38 26.16
C LYS A 514 -12.21 -18.42 25.03
N GLY A 515 -11.59 -19.58 25.25
CA GLY A 515 -11.42 -20.63 24.24
C GLY A 515 -10.07 -20.61 23.52
N TYR A 516 -9.08 -19.88 24.04
CA TYR A 516 -7.73 -19.84 23.48
C TYR A 516 -7.11 -21.25 23.37
N LYS A 517 -6.30 -21.43 22.34
CA LYS A 517 -5.52 -22.63 22.03
C LYS A 517 -4.20 -22.19 21.42
N ASP A 518 -3.15 -22.99 21.56
CA ASP A 518 -1.80 -22.60 21.10
C ASP A 518 -1.74 -22.18 19.63
N HIS A 519 -2.51 -22.83 18.73
CA HIS A 519 -2.53 -22.42 17.32
C HIS A 519 -3.05 -20.98 17.08
N HIS A 520 -3.81 -20.41 18.02
CA HIS A 520 -4.27 -19.02 17.94
C HIS A 520 -3.15 -18.01 18.16
N ARG A 521 -1.96 -18.45 18.62
CA ARG A 521 -0.76 -17.61 18.78
C ARG A 521 -0.55 -16.63 17.62
N TYR A 522 -0.84 -17.06 16.40
CA TYR A 522 -0.83 -16.22 15.21
C TYR A 522 -2.18 -16.29 14.51
N LEU A 523 -2.65 -15.16 13.99
CA LEU A 523 -3.86 -15.05 13.20
C LEU A 523 -3.74 -15.81 11.87
N PRO A 524 -4.85 -16.32 11.32
CA PRO A 524 -4.82 -17.00 10.03
C PRO A 524 -4.47 -16.05 8.90
N ILE A 525 -3.73 -16.56 7.91
CA ILE A 525 -3.60 -15.90 6.60
C ILE A 525 -4.98 -15.90 5.94
N PRO A 526 -5.46 -14.76 5.39
CA PRO A 526 -6.82 -14.69 4.84
C PRO A 526 -7.02 -15.66 3.67
N VAL A 527 -8.19 -16.30 3.60
CA VAL A 527 -8.52 -17.25 2.53
C VAL A 527 -8.41 -16.62 1.14
N SER A 528 -8.83 -15.37 1.00
CA SER A 528 -8.75 -14.59 -0.26
C SER A 528 -7.31 -14.40 -0.74
N VAL A 529 -6.32 -14.38 0.16
CA VAL A 529 -4.90 -14.30 -0.17
C VAL A 529 -4.39 -15.66 -0.62
N LEU A 530 -4.79 -16.75 0.06
CA LEU A 530 -4.40 -18.11 -0.29
C LEU A 530 -4.96 -18.54 -1.66
N GLU A 531 -6.19 -18.12 -1.99
CA GLU A 531 -6.81 -18.35 -3.30
C GLU A 531 -6.12 -17.59 -4.43
N LEU A 532 -5.64 -16.37 -4.15
CA LEU A 532 -4.98 -15.53 -5.15
C LEU A 532 -3.51 -15.93 -5.38
N TYR A 533 -2.83 -16.43 -4.35
CA TYR A 533 -1.39 -16.74 -4.39
C TYR A 533 -1.13 -18.21 -4.00
N PRO A 534 -1.02 -19.13 -4.97
CA PRO A 534 -0.96 -20.57 -4.71
C PRO A 534 0.30 -21.03 -3.95
N ASN A 535 1.34 -20.19 -3.87
CA ASN A 535 2.55 -20.46 -3.10
C ASN A 535 2.49 -19.94 -1.64
N MET A 536 1.43 -19.19 -1.28
CA MET A 536 1.18 -18.80 0.10
C MET A 536 0.65 -19.98 0.89
N THR A 537 1.09 -20.10 2.14
CA THR A 537 0.68 -21.19 3.03
C THR A 537 0.02 -20.64 4.29
N GLN A 538 -0.89 -21.42 4.85
CA GLN A 538 -1.59 -21.09 6.08
C GLN A 538 -0.68 -21.25 7.32
N ASN A 539 -1.00 -20.55 8.41
CA ASN A 539 -0.44 -20.81 9.73
C ASN A 539 -0.92 -22.16 10.26
N ALA A 540 -0.08 -22.86 11.02
CA ALA A 540 -0.42 -24.19 11.52
C ALA A 540 -1.70 -24.14 12.40
N GLY A 541 -2.64 -25.04 12.14
CA GLY A 541 -3.90 -25.16 12.90
C GLY A 541 -5.12 -24.49 12.28
N TYR A 542 -4.97 -23.77 11.16
CA TYR A 542 -6.07 -23.14 10.41
C TYR A 542 -6.36 -23.78 9.07
#